data_AF-A0A519XWS1-F1
#
_entry.id   AF-A0A519XWS1-F1
#
_cell.length_a   1.000
_cell.length_b   1.000
_cell.length_c   1.000
_cell.angle_alpha   90.00
_cell.angle_beta   90.00
_cell.angle_gamma   90.00
#
_symmetry.space_group_name_H-M   'P 1'
#
loop_
_entity.id
_entity.type
_entity.pdbx_description
1 polymer ?
#
loop_
_entity_poly.entity_id
_entity_poly.type
_entity_poly.pdbx_seq_one_letter_code
_entity_poly.pdbx_strand_id
1 'polypeptide(L)'
;ASVTNRGDKVIGMHFMNPVPVMKLVEVIRGYATSNETTQQVMELSKKLDKSPVEVNDYPGFVANRILMPMINEAIYTLYEGVAGVAEIDTVMKLGMAHPMGPLQLADFIGLDVCLAILNVLHQGFGNPKYAPCPLLANMVMAGKKGVKSGEGFYDYSNGVKEAKVAAKFL
;
A
#
# COMPACT_ATOMS: atom_id res chain seq x y z
N ALA A 1 0.42 -4.95 -22.57
CA ALA A 1 0.71 -6.02 -23.56
C ALA A 1 0.50 -5.60 -25.02
N SER A 2 -0.34 -4.59 -25.33
CA SER A 2 -0.72 -4.21 -26.70
C SER A 2 0.40 -3.63 -27.58
N VAL A 3 1.53 -3.21 -26.99
CA VAL A 3 2.68 -2.64 -27.73
C VAL A 3 3.73 -3.66 -28.15
N THR A 4 3.50 -4.96 -27.88
CA THR A 4 4.42 -6.05 -28.25
C THR A 4 3.67 -7.16 -28.98
N ASN A 5 4.35 -7.80 -29.94
CA ASN A 5 3.85 -8.97 -30.67
C ASN A 5 3.92 -10.27 -29.84
N ARG A 6 4.39 -10.21 -28.58
CA ARG A 6 4.56 -11.37 -27.67
C ARG A 6 3.77 -11.18 -26.39
N GLY A 7 2.50 -10.78 -26.52
CA GLY A 7 1.62 -10.54 -25.36
C GLY A 7 1.46 -11.77 -24.45
N ASP A 8 1.59 -12.97 -25.02
CA ASP A 8 1.60 -14.26 -24.33
C ASP A 8 2.75 -14.43 -23.33
N LYS A 9 3.83 -13.66 -23.49
CA LYS A 9 5.04 -13.70 -22.67
C LYS A 9 5.23 -12.46 -21.77
N VAL A 10 4.21 -11.61 -21.68
CA VAL A 10 4.22 -10.46 -20.76
C VAL A 10 3.48 -10.84 -19.50
N ILE A 11 4.10 -10.64 -18.33
CA ILE A 11 3.50 -10.91 -17.04
C ILE A 11 4.04 -9.91 -15.99
N GLY A 12 3.20 -9.53 -15.04
CA GLY A 12 3.61 -8.64 -13.94
C GLY A 12 4.14 -9.42 -12.74
N MET A 13 5.05 -8.80 -11.99
CA MET A 13 5.50 -9.28 -10.69
C MET A 13 5.50 -8.12 -9.71
N HIS A 14 4.74 -8.22 -8.63
CA HIS A 14 4.68 -7.20 -7.58
C HIS A 14 5.27 -7.76 -6.28
N PHE A 15 6.42 -7.20 -5.90
CA PHE A 15 7.13 -7.55 -4.67
C PHE A 15 6.76 -6.60 -3.53
N MET A 16 6.71 -7.13 -2.31
CA MET A 16 6.43 -6.34 -1.12
C MET A 16 7.73 -5.76 -0.54
N ASN A 17 7.72 -4.50 -0.12
CA ASN A 17 8.88 -3.83 0.47
C ASN A 17 8.97 -4.11 1.99
N PRO A 18 10.17 -4.39 2.57
CA PRO A 18 11.46 -4.62 1.92
C PRO A 18 11.56 -5.95 1.17
N VAL A 19 11.94 -5.88 -0.12
CA VAL A 19 11.94 -7.04 -1.03
C VAL A 19 12.76 -8.23 -0.50
N PRO A 20 13.95 -8.09 0.11
CA PRO A 20 14.69 -9.25 0.61
C PRO A 20 13.99 -9.96 1.78
N VAL A 21 13.26 -9.20 2.61
CA VAL A 21 12.64 -9.68 3.85
C VAL A 21 11.26 -10.28 3.58
N MET A 22 10.45 -9.62 2.76
CA MET A 22 9.09 -10.05 2.49
C MET A 22 9.05 -11.29 1.62
N LYS A 23 8.24 -12.27 2.01
CA LYS A 23 8.13 -13.56 1.31
C LYS A 23 7.17 -13.54 0.13
N LEU A 24 6.16 -12.69 0.15
CA LEU A 24 5.11 -12.67 -0.88
C LEU A 24 5.60 -12.00 -2.18
N VAL A 25 5.19 -12.56 -3.31
CA VAL A 25 5.16 -11.88 -4.62
C VAL A 25 3.81 -12.15 -5.28
N GLU A 26 3.15 -11.12 -5.79
CA GLU A 26 1.97 -11.29 -6.64
C GLU A 26 2.43 -11.47 -8.09
N VAL A 27 2.02 -12.56 -8.73
CA VAL A 27 2.27 -12.84 -10.14
C VAL A 27 1.01 -12.44 -10.91
N ILE A 28 1.10 -11.33 -11.64
CA ILE A 28 -0.06 -10.68 -12.26
C ILE A 28 -0.24 -11.19 -13.68
N ARG A 29 -1.27 -11.99 -13.87
CA ARG A 29 -1.62 -12.57 -15.16
C ARG A 29 -2.49 -11.60 -15.96
N GLY A 30 -1.96 -11.15 -17.08
CA GLY A 30 -2.70 -10.37 -18.07
C GLY A 30 -3.61 -11.25 -18.93
N TYR A 31 -4.58 -10.64 -19.59
CA TYR A 31 -5.56 -11.35 -20.42
C TYR A 31 -4.92 -12.22 -21.52
N ALA A 32 -3.86 -11.72 -22.15
CA ALA A 32 -3.15 -12.44 -23.22
C ALA A 32 -2.07 -13.40 -22.69
N THR A 33 -1.71 -13.35 -21.40
CA THR A 33 -0.58 -14.08 -20.83
C THR A 33 -0.85 -15.59 -20.84
N SER A 34 0.11 -16.35 -21.36
CA SER A 34 0.02 -17.82 -21.47
C SER A 34 0.13 -18.51 -20.10
N ASN A 35 -0.47 -19.71 -20.01
CA ASN A 35 -0.29 -20.60 -18.86
C ASN A 35 1.20 -20.95 -18.65
N GLU A 36 1.93 -21.18 -19.75
CA GLU A 36 3.34 -21.52 -19.72
C GLU A 36 4.18 -20.39 -19.10
N THR A 37 3.99 -19.14 -19.54
CA THR A 37 4.69 -17.98 -18.95
C THR A 37 4.35 -17.82 -17.47
N THR A 38 3.07 -17.99 -17.12
CA THR A 38 2.62 -17.90 -15.73
C THR A 38 3.32 -18.96 -14.87
N GLN A 39 3.34 -20.22 -15.29
CA GLN A 39 3.99 -21.31 -14.57
C GLN A 39 5.50 -21.07 -14.42
N GLN A 40 6.18 -20.63 -15.49
CA GLN A 40 7.61 -20.32 -15.44
C GLN A 40 7.94 -19.24 -14.39
N VAL A 41 7.12 -18.17 -14.32
CA VAL A 41 7.33 -17.09 -13.34
C VAL A 41 6.97 -17.51 -11.92
N MET A 42 5.96 -18.37 -11.74
CA MET A 42 5.65 -18.99 -10.44
C MET A 42 6.84 -19.84 -9.94
N GLU A 43 7.42 -20.67 -10.81
CA GLU A 43 8.58 -21.49 -10.47
C GLU A 43 9.84 -20.64 -10.21
N LEU A 44 10.08 -19.63 -11.03
CA LEU A 44 11.17 -18.67 -10.81
C LEU A 44 11.04 -17.98 -9.44
N SER A 45 9.84 -17.54 -9.08
CA SER A 45 9.59 -16.89 -7.79
C SER A 45 9.91 -17.80 -6.61
N LYS A 46 9.57 -19.09 -6.69
CA LYS A 46 9.95 -20.08 -5.67
C LYS A 46 11.47 -20.25 -5.56
N LYS A 47 12.19 -20.23 -6.68
CA LYS A 47 13.67 -20.28 -6.70
C LYS A 47 14.31 -19.04 -6.08
N LEU A 48 13.58 -17.93 -5.98
CA LEU A 48 13.99 -16.70 -5.30
C LEU A 48 13.61 -16.69 -3.80
N ASP A 49 13.26 -17.85 -3.23
CA ASP A 49 12.76 -18.02 -1.87
C ASP A 49 11.53 -17.15 -1.54
N LYS A 50 10.69 -16.91 -2.56
CA LYS A 50 9.40 -16.24 -2.46
C LYS A 50 8.24 -17.23 -2.52
N SER A 51 7.11 -16.78 -1.97
CA SER A 51 5.82 -17.43 -2.03
C SER A 51 4.97 -16.70 -3.07
N PRO A 52 4.92 -17.16 -4.33
CA PRO A 52 4.14 -16.50 -5.36
C PRO A 52 2.65 -16.81 -5.25
N VAL A 53 1.82 -15.83 -5.56
CA VAL A 53 0.36 -15.97 -5.68
C VAL A 53 -0.07 -15.41 -7.03
N GLU A 54 -0.77 -16.22 -7.84
CA GLU A 54 -1.33 -15.76 -9.11
C GLU A 54 -2.53 -14.84 -8.84
N VAL A 55 -2.53 -13.67 -9.49
CA VAL A 55 -3.61 -12.69 -9.41
C VAL A 55 -3.95 -12.18 -10.81
N ASN A 56 -5.21 -11.80 -11.02
CA ASN A 56 -5.63 -11.20 -12.29
C ASN A 56 -5.16 -9.75 -12.40
N ASP A 57 -4.87 -9.32 -13.62
CA ASP A 57 -4.54 -7.92 -13.93
C ASP A 57 -5.76 -6.99 -13.73
N TYR A 58 -5.81 -6.36 -12.56
CA TYR A 58 -6.81 -5.37 -12.15
C TYR A 58 -6.12 -4.22 -11.41
N PRO A 59 -6.70 -3.00 -11.41
CA PRO A 59 -6.10 -1.88 -10.68
C PRO A 59 -5.87 -2.21 -9.20
N GLY A 60 -4.61 -2.17 -8.78
CA GLY A 60 -4.17 -2.47 -7.42
C GLY A 60 -4.01 -3.95 -7.07
N PHE A 61 -4.22 -4.86 -8.03
CA PHE A 61 -4.13 -6.31 -7.83
C PHE A 61 -4.93 -6.75 -6.60
N VAL A 62 -4.38 -7.59 -5.72
CA VAL A 62 -5.05 -7.97 -4.46
C VAL A 62 -4.60 -7.05 -3.33
N ALA A 63 -3.29 -6.92 -3.12
CA ALA A 63 -2.72 -6.21 -1.98
C ALA A 63 -3.19 -4.74 -1.90
N ASN A 64 -2.97 -3.93 -2.93
CA ASN A 64 -3.29 -2.51 -2.89
C ASN A 64 -4.80 -2.25 -2.93
N ARG A 65 -5.57 -3.11 -3.62
CA ARG A 65 -7.03 -3.02 -3.67
C ARG A 65 -7.68 -3.15 -2.30
N ILE A 66 -7.09 -3.94 -1.40
CA ILE A 66 -7.58 -4.15 -0.03
C ILE A 66 -6.94 -3.17 0.95
N LEU A 67 -5.61 -3.00 0.88
CA LEU A 67 -4.86 -2.22 1.84
C LEU A 67 -5.18 -0.72 1.77
N MET A 68 -5.26 -0.15 0.57
CA MET A 68 -5.43 1.30 0.43
C MET A 68 -6.77 1.81 0.98
N PRO A 69 -7.92 1.15 0.72
CA PRO A 69 -9.17 1.54 1.39
C PRO A 69 -9.10 1.44 2.91
N MET A 70 -8.46 0.41 3.46
CA MET A 70 -8.28 0.29 4.92
C MET A 70 -7.48 1.45 5.51
N ILE A 71 -6.36 1.80 4.87
CA ILE A 71 -5.54 2.96 5.29
C ILE A 71 -6.34 4.25 5.13
N ASN A 72 -7.00 4.44 3.99
CA ASN A 72 -7.79 5.65 3.73
C ASN A 72 -8.92 5.82 4.74
N GLU A 73 -9.57 4.72 5.14
CA GLU A 73 -10.60 4.70 6.18
C GLU A 73 -10.06 5.08 7.56
N ALA A 74 -8.85 4.62 7.91
CA ALA A 74 -8.18 5.05 9.13
C ALA A 74 -7.90 6.56 9.12
N ILE A 75 -7.55 7.11 7.96
CA ILE A 75 -7.33 8.56 7.79
C ILE A 75 -8.67 9.32 7.87
N TYR A 76 -9.77 8.77 7.33
CA TYR A 76 -11.11 9.35 7.50
C TYR A 76 -11.57 9.33 8.96
N THR A 77 -11.37 8.21 9.65
CA THR A 77 -11.65 8.06 11.09
C THR A 77 -10.98 9.18 11.90
N LEU A 78 -9.72 9.48 11.57
CA LEU A 78 -8.99 10.61 12.17
C LEU A 78 -9.55 11.97 11.72
N TYR A 79 -9.77 12.15 10.42
CA TYR A 79 -10.23 13.40 9.82
C TYR A 79 -11.61 13.84 10.33
N GLU A 80 -12.49 12.88 10.61
CA GLU A 80 -13.84 13.09 11.15
C GLU A 80 -13.86 13.19 12.68
N GLY A 81 -12.70 13.03 13.34
CA GLY A 81 -12.57 13.21 14.79
C GLY A 81 -13.13 12.06 15.62
N VAL A 82 -13.25 10.85 15.05
CA VAL A 82 -13.75 9.67 15.78
C VAL A 82 -12.76 9.24 16.87
N ALA A 83 -11.45 9.34 16.58
CA ALA A 83 -10.38 9.03 17.51
C ALA A 83 -9.06 9.70 17.08
N GLY A 84 -8.09 9.77 18.00
CA GLY A 84 -6.74 10.27 17.71
C GLY A 84 -5.85 9.23 17.03
N VAL A 85 -4.66 9.67 16.61
CA VAL A 85 -3.69 8.83 15.88
C VAL A 85 -3.29 7.59 16.69
N ALA A 86 -2.98 7.78 17.97
CA ALA A 86 -2.52 6.69 18.85
C ALA A 86 -3.63 5.68 19.13
N GLU A 87 -4.86 6.15 19.31
CA GLU A 87 -6.03 5.30 19.60
C GLU A 87 -6.37 4.43 18.39
N ILE A 88 -6.46 5.01 17.19
CA ILE A 88 -6.75 4.28 15.94
C ILE A 88 -5.72 3.17 15.73
N ASP A 89 -4.43 3.50 15.82
CA ASP A 89 -3.37 2.53 15.62
C ASP A 89 -3.34 1.46 16.73
N THR A 90 -3.69 1.82 17.97
CA THR A 90 -3.76 0.86 19.09
C THR A 90 -4.91 -0.12 18.92
N VAL A 91 -6.10 0.35 18.51
CA VAL A 91 -7.25 -0.53 18.22
C VAL A 91 -6.91 -1.51 17.11
N MET A 92 -6.27 -1.07 16.03
CA MET A 92 -5.91 -1.96 14.93
C MET A 92 -4.80 -2.95 15.30
N LYS A 93 -3.83 -2.53 16.11
CA LYS A 93 -2.77 -3.43 16.59
C LYS A 93 -3.27 -4.47 17.59
N LEU A 94 -3.96 -4.04 18.64
CA LEU A 94 -4.34 -4.91 19.76
C LEU A 94 -5.69 -5.58 19.55
N GLY A 95 -6.66 -4.89 18.93
CA GLY A 95 -7.99 -5.41 18.67
C GLY A 95 -8.07 -6.27 17.41
N MET A 96 -7.46 -5.81 16.31
CA MET A 96 -7.49 -6.51 15.01
C MET A 96 -6.23 -7.31 14.71
N ALA A 97 -5.29 -7.38 15.67
CA ALA A 97 -4.03 -8.12 15.58
C ALA A 97 -3.13 -7.73 14.39
N HIS A 98 -3.19 -6.48 13.92
CA HIS A 98 -2.25 -6.00 12.92
C HIS A 98 -0.85 -5.80 13.53
N PRO A 99 0.24 -6.16 12.83
CA PRO A 99 1.60 -5.98 13.34
C PRO A 99 1.99 -4.49 13.46
N MET A 100 1.30 -3.61 12.75
CA MET A 100 1.50 -2.17 12.72
C MET A 100 0.15 -1.49 12.51
N GLY A 101 -0.05 -0.35 13.17
CA GLY A 101 -1.26 0.43 12.99
C GLY A 101 -1.33 1.04 11.58
N PRO A 102 -2.54 1.27 11.02
CA PRO A 102 -2.69 1.73 9.65
C PRO A 102 -2.08 3.12 9.39
N LEU A 103 -2.09 4.04 10.36
CA LEU A 103 -1.51 5.37 10.20
C LEU A 103 0.01 5.31 10.23
N GLN A 104 0.59 4.56 11.17
CA GLN A 104 2.02 4.27 11.19
C GLN A 104 2.49 3.52 9.94
N LEU A 105 1.68 2.59 9.43
CA LEU A 105 1.96 1.86 8.19
C LEU A 105 1.95 2.79 6.98
N ALA A 106 0.99 3.72 6.91
CA ALA A 106 0.94 4.73 5.86
C ALA A 106 2.19 5.61 5.85
N ASP A 107 2.67 6.03 7.03
CA ASP A 107 3.91 6.80 7.16
C ASP A 107 5.15 5.99 6.71
N PHE A 108 5.16 4.69 6.96
CA PHE A 108 6.25 3.80 6.54
C PHE A 108 6.25 3.56 5.02
N ILE A 109 5.07 3.40 4.42
CA ILE A 109 4.90 3.29 2.96
C ILE A 109 5.28 4.62 2.28
N GLY A 110 4.88 5.74 2.90
CA GLY A 110 4.98 7.08 2.38
C GLY A 110 3.62 7.59 1.91
N LEU A 111 3.19 8.73 2.47
CA LEU A 111 1.84 9.25 2.25
C LEU A 111 1.57 9.67 0.79
N ASP A 112 2.61 10.14 0.09
CA ASP A 112 2.54 10.45 -1.34
C ASP A 112 2.38 9.19 -2.21
N VAL A 113 2.96 8.08 -1.79
CA VAL A 113 2.77 6.77 -2.44
C VAL A 113 1.34 6.28 -2.20
N CYS A 114 0.85 6.34 -0.96
CA CYS A 114 -0.55 6.02 -0.64
C CYS A 114 -1.53 6.86 -1.48
N LEU A 115 -1.30 8.18 -1.56
CA LEU A 115 -2.11 9.09 -2.36
C LEU A 115 -2.09 8.73 -3.85
N ALA A 116 -0.90 8.43 -4.40
CA ALA A 116 -0.76 8.04 -5.80
C ALA A 116 -1.53 6.73 -6.09
N ILE A 117 -1.42 5.72 -5.23
CA ILE A 117 -2.14 4.45 -5.42
C ILE A 117 -3.65 4.66 -5.33
N LEU A 118 -4.15 5.43 -4.34
CA LEU A 118 -5.58 5.74 -4.22
C LEU A 118 -6.12 6.44 -5.48
N ASN A 119 -5.36 7.40 -6.05
CA ASN A 119 -5.74 8.04 -7.30
C ASN A 119 -5.81 7.05 -8.48
N VAL A 120 -4.85 6.12 -8.59
CA VAL A 120 -4.87 5.06 -9.61
C VAL A 120 -6.10 4.16 -9.43
N LEU A 121 -6.44 3.78 -8.19
CA LEU A 121 -7.64 2.99 -7.90
C LEU A 121 -8.92 3.76 -8.23
N HIS A 122 -9.00 5.03 -7.83
CA HIS A 122 -10.15 5.88 -8.07
C HIS A 122 -10.39 6.09 -9.56
N GLN A 123 -9.35 6.41 -10.33
CA GLN A 123 -9.44 6.54 -11.78
C GLN A 123 -9.76 5.20 -12.45
N GLY A 124 -9.13 4.11 -12.01
CA GLY A 124 -9.31 2.78 -12.59
C GLY A 124 -10.70 2.19 -12.38
N PHE A 125 -11.36 2.48 -11.25
CA PHE A 125 -12.71 1.98 -10.95
C PHE A 125 -13.81 3.00 -11.16
N GLY A 126 -13.50 4.30 -11.22
CA GLY A 126 -14.49 5.38 -11.22
C GLY A 126 -15.39 5.38 -9.98
N ASN A 127 -14.93 4.77 -8.87
CA ASN A 127 -15.74 4.55 -7.69
C ASN A 127 -15.28 5.46 -6.53
N PRO A 128 -16.18 6.32 -5.98
CA PRO A 128 -15.87 7.23 -4.87
C PRO A 128 -15.27 6.57 -3.64
N LYS A 129 -15.50 5.26 -3.41
CA LYS A 129 -14.86 4.49 -2.33
C LYS A 129 -13.33 4.62 -2.32
N TYR A 130 -12.71 4.81 -3.47
CA TYR A 130 -11.26 4.92 -3.60
C TYR A 130 -10.77 6.38 -3.61
N ALA A 131 -11.66 7.36 -3.49
CA ALA A 131 -11.28 8.77 -3.44
C ALA A 131 -10.38 9.03 -2.22
N PRO A 132 -9.18 9.62 -2.41
CA PRO A 132 -8.29 9.90 -1.29
C PRO A 132 -8.92 10.85 -0.27
N CYS A 133 -8.68 10.61 1.01
CA CYS A 133 -9.09 11.52 2.07
C CYS A 133 -8.45 12.92 1.86
N PRO A 134 -9.19 14.04 2.03
CA PRO A 134 -8.64 15.38 1.92
C PRO A 134 -7.45 15.64 2.86
N LEU A 135 -7.47 15.05 4.06
CA LEU A 135 -6.36 15.14 5.01
C LEU A 135 -5.07 14.57 4.42
N LEU A 136 -5.14 13.41 3.77
CA LEU A 136 -3.98 12.79 3.11
C LEU A 136 -3.42 13.70 2.02
N ALA A 137 -4.29 14.24 1.15
CA ALA A 137 -3.88 15.15 0.09
C ALA A 137 -3.18 16.41 0.64
N ASN A 138 -3.75 17.01 1.70
CA ASN A 138 -3.20 18.19 2.36
C ASN A 138 -1.84 17.90 3.02
N MET A 139 -1.68 16.75 3.66
CA MET A 139 -0.40 16.36 4.28
C MET A 139 0.70 16.19 3.24
N VAL A 140 0.40 15.50 2.13
CA VAL A 140 1.34 15.33 1.02
C VAL A 140 1.73 16.67 0.40
N MET A 141 0.75 17.56 0.19
CA MET A 141 0.99 18.91 -0.33
C MET A 141 1.88 19.74 0.61
N ALA A 142 1.72 19.57 1.93
CA ALA A 142 2.55 20.20 2.94
C ALA A 142 3.94 19.55 3.13
N GLY A 143 4.29 18.55 2.32
CA GLY A 143 5.58 17.85 2.39
C GLY A 143 5.70 16.84 3.53
N LYS A 144 4.61 16.54 4.24
CA LYS A 144 4.55 15.53 5.30
C LYS A 144 4.25 14.18 4.66
N LYS A 145 5.32 13.43 4.36
CA LYS A 145 5.30 12.18 3.57
C LYS A 145 5.66 10.95 4.42
N GLY A 146 5.62 11.06 5.75
CA GLY A 146 5.94 9.98 6.67
C GLY A 146 7.44 9.87 6.95
N VAL A 147 7.93 8.64 7.11
CA VAL A 147 9.32 8.37 7.56
C VAL A 147 10.36 9.05 6.67
N LYS A 148 10.16 9.04 5.35
CA LYS A 148 11.12 9.59 4.38
C LYS A 148 11.26 11.11 4.41
N SER A 149 10.31 11.83 5.00
CA SER A 149 10.38 13.29 5.20
C SER A 149 10.59 13.66 6.68
N GLY A 150 10.78 12.68 7.56
CA GLY A 150 10.94 12.88 9.00
C GLY A 150 9.63 13.15 9.75
N GLU A 151 8.48 13.25 9.08
CA GLU A 151 7.19 13.51 9.72
C GLU A 151 6.01 13.14 8.79
N GLY A 152 4.98 12.55 9.38
CA GLY A 152 3.67 12.28 8.80
C GLY A 152 2.57 12.38 9.85
N PHE A 153 1.90 11.27 10.17
CA PHE A 153 1.04 11.16 11.37
C PHE A 153 1.87 11.11 12.66
N TYR A 154 3.08 10.55 12.55
CA TYR A 154 4.09 10.56 13.59
C TYR A 154 5.27 11.45 13.22
N ASP A 155 5.96 11.98 14.24
CA ASP A 155 7.25 12.65 14.15
C ASP A 155 8.37 11.60 14.24
N TYR A 156 9.22 11.56 13.22
CA TYR A 156 10.34 10.64 13.06
C TYR A 156 11.70 11.33 13.17
N SER A 157 11.76 12.58 13.65
CA SER A 157 13.00 13.35 13.82
C SER A 157 14.06 12.64 14.67
N ASN A 158 13.63 11.84 15.66
CA ASN A 158 14.50 11.03 16.52
C ASN A 158 14.60 9.55 16.09
N GLY A 159 14.13 9.22 14.88
CA GLY A 159 14.15 7.88 14.31
C GLY A 159 12.87 7.08 14.54
N VAL A 160 12.74 5.98 13.79
CA VAL A 160 11.48 5.19 13.69
C VAL A 160 11.06 4.55 15.02
N LYS A 161 12.02 4.17 15.87
CA LYS A 161 11.74 3.51 17.15
C LYS A 161 11.22 4.47 18.23
N GLU A 162 11.55 5.75 18.11
CA GLU A 162 11.20 6.79 19.07
C GLU A 162 10.08 7.69 18.54
N ALA A 163 9.37 7.23 17.50
CA ALA A 163 8.33 7.99 16.85
C ALA A 163 7.20 8.35 17.82
N LYS A 164 6.87 9.63 17.87
CA LYS A 164 5.76 10.18 18.69
C LYS A 164 4.67 10.70 17.78
N VAL A 165 3.43 10.80 18.28
CA VAL A 165 2.36 11.45 17.51
C VAL A 165 2.80 12.86 17.16
N ALA A 166 2.66 13.25 15.88
CA ALA A 166 3.10 14.57 15.44
C ALA A 166 2.28 15.67 16.13
N ALA A 167 2.90 16.81 16.43
CA ALA A 167 2.31 17.87 17.26
C ALA A 167 0.97 18.42 16.74
N LYS A 168 0.70 18.29 15.43
CA LYS A 168 -0.57 18.67 14.81
C LYS A 168 -1.76 17.82 15.29
N PHE A 169 -1.52 16.60 15.78
CA PHE A 169 -2.54 15.62 16.16
C PHE A 169 -2.59 15.37 17.67
N LEU A 170 -1.98 16.26 18.47
CA LEU A 170 -2.12 16.33 19.92
C LEU A 170 -3.23 17.33 20.29
#